data_AF-W6YQ29-F1
#
_entry.id   AF-W6YQ29-F1
#
_cell.length_a   1.000
_cell.length_b   1.000
_cell.length_c   1.000
_cell.angle_alpha   90.00
_cell.angle_beta   90.00
_cell.angle_gamma   90.00
#
_symmetry.space_group_name_H-M   'P 1'
#
loop_
_entity.id
_entity.type
_entity.pdbx_description
1 polymer ?
#
loop_
_entity_poly.entity_id
_entity_poly.type
_entity_poly.pdbx_seq_one_letter_code
_entity_poly.pdbx_strand_id
1 'polypeptide(L)'
;AGFVDGEGCFYVKTSKIKKGLGIAYKVNVYFSISQHKRDLALLENLATYFNCGFVETVKTRPTQSSYVVYKFYDILNKIIPFFDTYSLKGKKLLDFYDFKKIASITEKNINYEENSDLLKEIILIKKNMNRNR
;
A
#
# COMPACT_ATOMS: atom_id res chain seq x y z
N ALA A 1 -13.01 -8.30 -2.73
CA ALA A 1 -12.30 -8.86 -1.55
C ALA A 1 -11.51 -10.13 -1.90
N GLY A 2 -12.16 -11.24 -2.25
CA GLY A 2 -11.48 -12.54 -2.45
C GLY A 2 -10.34 -12.54 -3.49
N PHE A 3 -10.50 -11.82 -4.61
CA PHE A 3 -9.39 -11.68 -5.58
C PHE A 3 -8.14 -11.00 -4.97
N VAL A 4 -8.35 -10.05 -4.07
CA VAL A 4 -7.29 -9.32 -3.38
C VAL A 4 -6.64 -10.19 -2.31
N ASP A 5 -7.38 -11.11 -1.66
CA ASP A 5 -6.79 -12.13 -0.78
C ASP A 5 -5.72 -12.96 -1.50
N GLY A 6 -5.90 -13.25 -2.80
CA GLY A 6 -4.90 -13.89 -3.65
C GLY A 6 -3.82 -12.92 -4.15
N GLU A 7 -4.22 -11.94 -4.96
CA GLU A 7 -3.32 -11.18 -5.85
C GLU A 7 -2.96 -9.76 -5.34
N GLY A 8 -3.63 -9.31 -4.28
CA GLY A 8 -3.44 -7.98 -3.71
C GLY A 8 -2.18 -7.84 -2.86
N CYS A 9 -1.70 -6.61 -2.71
CA CYS A 9 -0.59 -6.25 -1.83
C CYS A 9 -0.89 -4.92 -1.13
N PHE A 10 -0.71 -4.91 0.20
CA PHE A 10 -0.71 -3.71 1.03
C PHE A 10 0.74 -3.40 1.42
N TYR A 11 1.30 -2.36 0.83
CA TYR A 11 2.73 -2.09 0.91
C TYR A 11 3.04 -0.77 1.63
N VAL A 12 4.05 -0.81 2.49
CA VAL A 12 4.54 0.35 3.24
C VAL A 12 6.00 0.61 2.88
N LYS A 13 6.27 1.78 2.28
CA LYS A 13 7.62 2.22 1.93
C LYS A 13 8.11 3.27 2.92
N THR A 14 9.30 3.02 3.45
CA THR A 14 10.05 3.92 4.33
C THR A 14 11.29 4.36 3.56
N SER A 15 11.51 5.66 3.39
CA SER A 15 12.63 6.19 2.60
C SER A 15 13.35 7.30 3.35
N LYS A 16 14.67 7.21 3.44
CA LYS A 16 15.50 8.28 4.00
C LYS A 16 15.38 9.53 3.15
N ILE A 17 15.21 10.67 3.80
CA ILE A 17 15.21 12.00 3.21
C ILE A 17 16.13 12.92 4.01
N LYS A 18 16.74 13.90 3.34
CA LYS A 18 17.56 14.91 4.00
C LYS A 18 16.65 15.97 4.64
N LYS A 19 16.90 16.32 5.90
CA LYS A 19 16.21 17.41 6.62
C LYS A 19 17.28 18.35 7.20
N GLY A 20 17.63 19.40 6.44
CA GLY A 20 18.75 20.27 6.79
C GLY A 20 20.07 19.50 6.83
N LEU A 21 20.76 19.52 7.98
CA LEU A 21 21.96 18.72 8.23
C LEU A 21 21.65 17.31 8.76
N GLY A 22 20.39 16.99 9.08
CA GLY A 22 19.96 15.71 9.64
C GLY A 22 19.25 14.80 8.64
N ILE A 23 18.83 13.64 9.15
CA ILE A 23 18.06 12.62 8.42
C ILE A 23 16.63 12.57 8.96
N ALA A 24 15.67 12.49 8.05
CA ALA A 24 14.29 12.14 8.35
C ALA A 24 13.86 10.98 7.44
N TYR A 25 12.69 10.42 7.70
CA TYR A 25 12.13 9.32 6.95
C TYR A 25 10.76 9.72 6.42
N LYS A 26 10.59 9.58 5.11
CA LYS A 26 9.28 9.66 4.48
C LYS A 26 8.63 8.29 4.49
N VAL A 27 7.41 8.22 5.00
CA VAL A 27 6.58 7.01 4.97
C VAL A 27 5.50 7.18 3.91
N ASN A 28 5.36 6.19 3.04
CA ASN A 28 4.27 6.13 2.07
C ASN A 28 3.61 4.75 2.15
N VAL A 29 2.30 4.74 1.94
CA VAL A 29 1.50 3.52 1.86
C VAL A 29 0.96 3.39 0.44
N TYR A 30 0.91 2.16 -0.08
CA TYR A 30 0.49 1.87 -1.45
C TYR A 30 -0.35 0.59 -1.48
N PHE A 31 -1.34 0.56 -2.37
CA PHE A 31 -2.10 -0.64 -2.68
C PHE A 31 -1.83 -1.07 -4.12
N SER A 32 -1.69 -2.38 -4.34
CA SER A 32 -1.57 -2.91 -5.69
C SER A 32 -2.25 -4.26 -5.87
N ILE A 33 -2.64 -4.56 -7.11
CA ILE A 33 -3.04 -5.89 -7.56
C ILE A 33 -2.19 -6.19 -8.79
N SER A 34 -1.40 -7.26 -8.74
CA SER A 34 -0.53 -7.65 -9.85
C SER A 34 -1.11 -8.85 -10.56
N GLN A 35 -1.02 -8.87 -11.90
CA GLN A 35 -1.47 -10.01 -12.70
C GLN A 35 -0.65 -10.14 -13.99
N HIS A 36 -0.74 -11.29 -14.65
CA HIS A 36 -0.15 -11.45 -15.97
C HIS A 36 -0.78 -10.45 -16.97
N LYS A 37 0.01 -9.91 -17.91
CA LYS A 37 -0.42 -8.90 -18.90
C LYS A 37 -1.59 -9.34 -19.80
N ARG A 38 -1.89 -10.64 -19.85
CA ARG A 38 -3.06 -11.17 -20.58
C ARG A 38 -4.37 -10.66 -19.99
N ASP A 39 -4.36 -10.35 -18.70
CA ASP A 39 -5.51 -9.87 -17.93
C ASP A 39 -5.45 -8.34 -17.75
N LEU A 40 -4.83 -7.61 -18.70
CA LEU A 40 -4.70 -6.16 -18.64
C LEU A 40 -6.06 -5.46 -18.53
N ALA A 41 -7.04 -5.91 -19.32
CA ALA A 41 -8.40 -5.38 -19.30
C ALA A 41 -9.05 -5.51 -17.92
N LEU A 42 -8.76 -6.57 -17.16
CA LEU A 42 -9.23 -6.72 -15.78
C LEU A 42 -8.62 -5.63 -14.87
N LEU A 43 -7.32 -5.34 -15.01
CA LEU A 43 -6.65 -4.31 -14.23
C LEU A 43 -7.18 -2.90 -14.57
N GLU A 44 -7.47 -2.63 -15.83
CA GLU A 44 -8.07 -1.37 -16.28
C GLU A 44 -9.52 -1.20 -15.76
N ASN A 45 -10.28 -2.30 -15.75
CA ASN A 45 -11.61 -2.33 -15.15
C ASN A 45 -11.56 -2.07 -13.64
N LEU A 46 -10.52 -2.53 -12.93
CA LEU A 46 -10.34 -2.22 -11.51
C LEU A 46 -10.08 -0.73 -11.29
N ALA A 47 -9.25 -0.09 -12.12
CA ALA A 47 -9.03 1.35 -12.04
C ALA A 47 -10.32 2.14 -12.28
N THR A 48 -11.15 1.69 -13.22
CA THR A 48 -12.47 2.27 -13.51
C THR A 48 -13.44 2.03 -12.34
N TYR A 49 -13.51 0.81 -11.81
CA TYR A 49 -14.40 0.42 -10.72
C TYR A 49 -14.14 1.20 -9.43
N PHE A 50 -12.87 1.28 -9.02
CA PHE A 50 -12.47 2.06 -7.85
C PHE A 50 -12.44 3.56 -8.13
N ASN A 51 -12.52 3.97 -9.40
CA ASN A 51 -12.37 5.35 -9.86
C ASN A 51 -11.11 6.02 -9.25
N CYS A 52 -10.02 5.25 -9.17
CA CYS A 52 -8.72 5.71 -8.68
C CYS A 52 -7.61 4.74 -9.09
N GLY A 53 -6.37 5.17 -8.94
CA GLY A 53 -5.20 4.40 -9.36
C GLY A 53 -5.04 4.35 -10.89
N PHE A 54 -4.07 3.57 -11.34
CA PHE A 54 -3.81 3.34 -12.76
C PHE A 54 -3.13 1.99 -12.95
N VAL A 55 -3.01 1.56 -14.20
CA VAL A 55 -2.29 0.32 -14.55
C VAL A 55 -0.89 0.67 -15.00
N GLU A 56 0.11 -0.02 -14.45
CA GLU A 56 1.51 0.12 -14.85
C GLU A 56 2.13 -1.24 -15.20
N THR A 57 3.13 -1.19 -16.08
CA THR A 57 3.96 -2.34 -16.45
C THR A 57 5.41 -1.93 -16.34
N VAL A 58 6.18 -2.63 -15.51
CA VAL A 58 7.61 -2.32 -15.32
C VAL A 58 8.45 -3.04 -16.36
N LYS A 59 9.44 -2.34 -16.94
CA LYS A 59 10.33 -2.90 -17.98
C LYS A 59 11.05 -4.18 -17.54
N THR A 60 11.34 -4.31 -16.25
CA THR A 60 12.02 -5.47 -15.67
C THR A 60 11.12 -6.71 -15.53
N ARG A 61 9.80 -6.56 -15.69
CA ARG A 61 8.81 -7.66 -15.64
C ARG A 61 7.76 -7.48 -16.73
N PRO A 62 8.13 -7.62 -18.01
CA PRO A 62 7.27 -7.27 -19.14
C PRO A 62 6.04 -8.16 -19.30
N THR A 63 5.98 -9.30 -18.59
CA THR A 63 4.83 -10.22 -18.57
C THR A 63 3.84 -9.92 -17.44
N GLN A 64 4.16 -9.00 -16.54
CA GLN A 64 3.36 -8.64 -15.38
C GLN A 64 2.92 -7.17 -15.48
N SER A 65 1.63 -6.94 -15.29
CA SER A 65 1.06 -5.61 -15.13
C SER A 65 0.45 -5.49 -13.73
N SER A 66 0.34 -4.27 -13.21
CA SER A 66 -0.24 -4.04 -11.89
C SER A 66 -1.21 -2.86 -11.92
N TYR A 67 -2.38 -3.06 -11.35
CA TYR A 67 -3.21 -1.95 -10.88
C TYR A 67 -2.59 -1.41 -9.59
N VAL A 68 -2.33 -0.11 -9.55
CA VAL A 68 -1.62 0.55 -8.43
C VAL A 68 -2.35 1.80 -7.97
N VAL A 69 -2.41 2.00 -6.65
CA VAL A 69 -2.94 3.20 -6.02
C VAL A 69 -1.84 3.83 -5.17
N TYR A 70 -1.25 4.91 -5.69
CA TYR A 70 -0.20 5.67 -5.01
C TYR A 70 -0.72 6.89 -4.25
N LYS A 71 -1.87 7.44 -4.66
CA LYS A 71 -2.44 8.65 -4.07
C LYS A 71 -2.98 8.33 -2.68
N PHE A 72 -2.38 8.92 -1.66
CA PHE A 72 -2.77 8.70 -0.27
C PHE A 72 -4.24 9.02 -0.01
N TYR A 73 -4.77 10.08 -0.61
CA TYR A 73 -6.19 10.43 -0.53
C TYR A 73 -7.10 9.30 -1.03
N ASP A 74 -6.78 8.65 -2.16
CA ASP A 74 -7.57 7.54 -2.69
C ASP A 74 -7.46 6.30 -1.80
N ILE A 75 -6.30 6.07 -1.17
CA ILE A 75 -6.11 4.98 -0.22
C ILE A 75 -7.04 5.15 0.99
N LEU A 76 -7.04 6.33 1.59
CA LEU A 76 -7.86 6.63 2.77
C LEU A 76 -9.36 6.63 2.47
N ASN A 77 -9.77 7.18 1.33
CA ASN A 77 -11.19 7.44 1.06
C ASN A 77 -11.87 6.38 0.18
N LYS A 78 -11.10 5.51 -0.49
CA LYS A 78 -11.67 4.49 -1.39
C LYS A 78 -11.21 3.09 -1.02
N ILE A 79 -9.91 2.88 -0.90
CA ILE A 79 -9.35 1.53 -0.70
C ILE A 79 -9.63 1.00 0.71
N ILE A 80 -9.32 1.77 1.76
CA ILE A 80 -9.57 1.35 3.14
C ILE A 80 -11.07 1.14 3.40
N PRO A 81 -11.99 2.08 3.06
CA PRO A 81 -13.42 1.89 3.28
C PRO A 81 -14.00 0.69 2.53
N PHE A 82 -13.48 0.40 1.33
CA PHE A 82 -13.89 -0.78 0.58
C PHE A 82 -13.56 -2.08 1.32
N PHE A 83 -12.36 -2.22 1.88
CA PHE A 83 -11.97 -3.44 2.61
C PHE A 83 -12.48 -3.48 4.06
N ASP A 84 -12.89 -2.34 4.62
CA ASP A 84 -13.70 -2.31 5.85
C ASP A 84 -15.09 -2.92 5.60
N THR A 85 -15.71 -2.58 4.47
CA THR A 85 -17.04 -3.08 4.08
C THR A 85 -16.98 -4.51 3.55
N TYR A 86 -16.04 -4.80 2.66
CA TYR A 86 -15.83 -6.09 2.01
C TYR A 86 -14.54 -6.72 2.53
N SER A 87 -14.61 -7.25 3.75
CA SER A 87 -13.45 -7.75 4.47
C SER A 87 -12.77 -8.92 3.76
N LEU A 88 -11.44 -8.88 3.79
CA LEU A 88 -10.55 -9.99 3.44
C LEU A 88 -10.75 -11.15 4.43
N LYS A 89 -10.45 -12.37 4.02
CA LYS A 89 -10.66 -13.58 4.84
C LYS A 89 -9.37 -14.31 5.20
N GLY A 90 -8.29 -14.11 4.44
CA GLY A 90 -7.01 -14.80 4.66
C GLY A 90 -6.07 -14.07 5.63
N LYS A 91 -4.82 -14.55 5.72
CA LYS A 91 -3.73 -13.88 6.48
C LYS A 91 -3.53 -12.41 6.06
N LYS A 92 -3.86 -12.10 4.80
CA LYS A 92 -3.79 -10.73 4.24
C LYS A 92 -4.72 -9.74 4.95
N LEU A 93 -5.76 -10.21 5.65
CA LEU A 93 -6.58 -9.36 6.52
C LEU A 93 -5.73 -8.70 7.62
N LEU A 94 -4.77 -9.44 8.20
CA LEU A 94 -3.89 -8.91 9.22
C LEU A 94 -2.94 -7.84 8.64
N ASP A 95 -2.45 -8.06 7.42
CA ASP A 95 -1.64 -7.08 6.71
C ASP A 95 -2.44 -5.83 6.35
N PHE A 96 -3.73 -5.99 6.00
CA PHE A 96 -4.63 -4.86 5.80
C PHE A 96 -4.84 -4.04 7.08
N TYR A 97 -5.00 -4.70 8.25
CA TYR A 97 -5.14 -3.99 9.52
C TYR A 97 -3.88 -3.20 9.90
N ASP A 98 -2.71 -3.82 9.74
CA ASP A 98 -1.43 -3.15 9.98
C ASP A 98 -1.23 -1.99 8.99
N PHE A 99 -1.59 -2.18 7.72
CA PHE A 99 -1.58 -1.14 6.70
C PHE A 99 -2.51 0.02 7.05
N LYS A 100 -3.75 -0.26 7.47
CA LYS A 100 -4.74 0.74 7.89
C LYS A 100 -4.23 1.52 9.10
N LYS A 101 -3.63 0.85 10.08
CA LYS A 101 -3.02 1.49 11.25
C LYS A 101 -1.91 2.45 10.84
N ILE A 102 -0.98 2.01 10.00
CA ILE A 102 0.10 2.87 9.48
C ILE A 102 -0.47 4.04 8.67
N ALA A 103 -1.47 3.78 7.80
CA ALA A 103 -2.11 4.83 7.01
C ALA A 103 -2.68 5.95 7.91
N SER A 104 -3.37 5.58 9.00
CA SER A 104 -3.89 6.54 9.98
C SER A 104 -2.80 7.34 10.69
N ILE A 105 -1.67 6.72 11.04
CA ILE A 105 -0.51 7.45 11.59
C ILE A 105 0.02 8.45 10.55
N THR A 106 0.16 8.00 9.29
CA THR A 106 0.71 8.82 8.20
C THR A 106 -0.20 9.93 7.69
N GLU A 107 -1.49 9.88 8.02
CA GLU A 107 -2.45 10.94 7.67
C GLU A 107 -2.11 12.27 8.32
N LYS A 108 -1.62 12.24 9.56
CA LYS A 108 -1.24 13.43 10.32
C LYS A 108 0.13 13.98 9.92
N ASN A 109 1.03 13.10 9.48
CA ASN A 109 2.39 13.46 9.09
C ASN A 109 3.00 12.38 8.19
N ILE A 110 3.68 12.76 7.10
CA ILE A 110 4.37 11.81 6.22
C ILE A 110 5.90 11.76 6.45
N ASN A 111 6.46 12.72 7.19
CA ASN A 111 7.90 12.88 7.41
C ASN A 111 8.23 12.78 8.90
N TYR A 112 9.06 11.81 9.26
CA TYR A 112 9.37 11.48 10.64
C TYR A 112 10.85 11.65 10.94
N GLU A 113 11.17 12.16 12.12
CA GLU A 113 12.57 12.22 12.56
C GLU A 113 13.10 10.81 12.82
N GLU A 114 14.39 10.60 12.54
CA GLU A 114 15.04 9.27 12.60
C GLU A 114 14.82 8.53 13.92
N ASN A 115 14.76 9.25 15.05
CA ASN A 115 14.60 8.65 16.38
C ASN A 115 13.21 8.83 16.98
N SER A 116 12.24 9.32 16.21
CA SER A 116 10.88 9.55 16.71
C SER A 116 10.16 8.23 17.05
N ASP A 117 9.39 8.22 18.12
CA ASP A 117 8.68 7.00 18.56
C ASP A 117 7.63 6.55 17.55
N LEU A 118 6.98 7.49 16.86
CA LEU A 118 6.07 7.18 15.75
C LEU A 118 6.77 6.43 14.61
N LEU A 119 8.00 6.81 14.24
CA LEU A 119 8.76 6.08 13.23
C LEU A 119 9.11 4.66 13.71
N LYS A 120 9.52 4.52 14.97
CA LYS A 120 9.81 3.19 15.57
C LYS A 120 8.57 2.31 15.55
N GLU A 121 7.40 2.85 15.90
CA GLU A 121 6.12 2.15 15.83
C GLU A 121 5.80 1.69 14.40
N ILE A 122 5.90 2.59 13.42
CA ILE A 122 5.66 2.26 12.00
C ILE A 122 6.61 1.14 11.54
N ILE A 123 7.89 1.21 11.89
CA ILE A 123 8.88 0.19 11.54
C ILE A 123 8.55 -1.16 12.19
N LEU A 124 8.13 -1.14 13.46
CA LEU A 124 7.75 -2.36 14.18
C LEU A 124 6.52 -3.03 13.56
N ILE A 125 5.48 -2.26 13.25
CA ILE A 125 4.28 -2.78 12.56
C ILE A 125 4.68 -3.35 11.20
N LYS A 126 5.40 -2.57 10.39
CA LYS A 126 5.86 -2.99 9.05
C LYS A 126 6.71 -4.26 9.09
N LYS A 127 7.49 -4.49 10.14
CA LYS A 127 8.33 -5.69 10.29
C LYS A 127 7.49 -6.97 10.35
N ASN A 128 6.25 -6.90 10.81
CA ASN A 128 5.34 -8.05 10.93
C ASN A 128 4.31 -8.14 9.79
N MET A 129 4.51 -7.38 8.70
CA MET A 129 3.60 -7.40 7.54
C MET A 129 4.10 -8.30 6.42
N ASN A 130 3.16 -8.79 5.62
CA ASN A 130 3.38 -9.50 4.36
C ASN A 130 4.25 -10.75 4.54
N ARG A 131 5.42 -10.83 3.89
CA ARG A 131 6.30 -12.01 3.90
C ARG A 131 6.95 -12.31 5.25
N ASN A 132 6.88 -11.36 6.19
CA ASN A 132 7.52 -11.49 7.50
C ASN A 132 6.55 -11.98 8.58
N ARG A 133 5.33 -12.40 8.21
CA ARG A 133 4.29 -12.91 9.11
C ARG A 133 4.23 -14.42 9.15
#